data_AF-A0A1F5LZJ7-F1
#
_entry.id   AF-A0A1F5LZJ7-F1
#
_cell.length_a   1.000
_cell.length_b   1.000
_cell.length_c   1.000
_cell.angle_alpha   90.00
_cell.angle_beta   90.00
_cell.angle_gamma   90.00
#
_symmetry.space_group_name_H-M   'P 1'
#
loop_
_entity.id
_entity.type
_entity.pdbx_description
1 polymer ?
#
loop_
_entity_poly.entity_id
_entity_poly.type
_entity_poly.pdbx_seq_one_letter_code
_entity_poly.pdbx_strand_id
1 'polypeptide(L)'
;MSIIFQDNQPQGYFPRGENWLHELPFLPHGWETTNSQGSGSLKHAAMKALLKDQSQLKAELFEIVPWHLAKYLWDALARCNKQTLYMWKIMAIMYPTEFPQISPYYCLSTGSPREPLKAYMGMLNNKDFRWRAVLTLASTCCSLADFSGIPNIKNLVALEICMPQANQSQTPQGVITKKQASLQDGSVRGWVEMWQFTTALQHLRILRIYHQHELTVAALRSLRELPELQLVIAYGCDKITKQISGHRKPANNILPIEGWSASRLDWRPRDKALADLGPLLDVYKSNLETDPDADGQQKQLSTLDTNLPILEFQLPTANHNNPERVAQRALYRPKSVVFFTRDPAMQRLDHEKKERNRGKKRSEPVEGPNPRVRKAVMKDRGRDISMTLNDFF
;
A
#
# COMPACT_ATOMS: atom_id res chain seq x y z
N MET A 1 0.09 -19.05 9.78
CA MET A 1 -1.38 -19.08 9.97
C MET A 1 -1.95 -17.75 9.51
N SER A 2 -2.93 -17.76 8.61
CA SER A 2 -3.63 -16.54 8.17
C SER A 2 -4.90 -16.40 8.98
N ILE A 3 -5.04 -15.30 9.71
CA ILE A 3 -6.26 -14.99 10.46
C ILE A 3 -7.16 -14.21 9.51
N ILE A 4 -8.29 -14.79 9.12
CA ILE A 4 -9.31 -14.15 8.28
C ILE A 4 -10.59 -14.09 9.12
N PHE A 5 -10.95 -12.90 9.58
CA PHE A 5 -12.26 -12.68 10.22
C PHE A 5 -13.30 -12.28 9.17
N GLN A 6 -14.37 -13.06 9.05
CA GLN A 6 -15.61 -12.69 8.37
C GLN A 6 -16.70 -12.53 9.44
N ASP A 7 -17.20 -11.31 9.63
CA ASP A 7 -18.20 -11.00 10.66
C ASP A 7 -19.63 -11.17 10.10
N ASN A 8 -20.36 -12.19 10.59
CA ASN A 8 -21.74 -12.51 10.21
C ASN A 8 -22.73 -12.38 11.40
N GLN A 9 -22.38 -11.69 12.49
CA GLN A 9 -23.25 -11.55 13.67
C GLN A 9 -23.76 -10.11 13.82
N PRO A 10 -25.03 -9.90 14.21
CA PRO A 10 -25.57 -8.57 14.51
C PRO A 10 -24.97 -8.07 15.83
N GLN A 11 -23.99 -7.19 15.75
CA GLN A 11 -23.33 -6.60 16.92
C GLN A 11 -24.16 -5.41 17.43
N GLY A 12 -24.56 -5.47 18.71
CA GLY A 12 -25.04 -4.28 19.42
C GLY A 12 -23.94 -3.22 19.45
N TYR A 13 -24.29 -1.97 19.17
CA TYR A 13 -23.38 -0.83 19.15
C TYR A 13 -22.50 -0.79 20.42
N PHE A 14 -21.22 -1.12 20.29
CA PHE A 14 -20.21 -1.00 21.35
C PHE A 14 -19.25 0.15 21.00
N PRO A 15 -19.43 1.36 21.58
CA PRO A 15 -18.61 2.50 21.26
C PRO A 15 -17.32 2.48 22.10
N ARG A 16 -16.28 1.77 21.64
CA ARG A 16 -14.93 1.81 22.29
C ARG A 16 -13.79 2.24 21.37
N GLY A 17 -14.08 2.84 20.22
CA GLY A 17 -13.09 3.44 19.33
C GLY A 17 -12.77 2.62 18.08
N GLU A 18 -11.90 3.17 17.23
CA GLU A 18 -11.67 2.74 15.84
C GLU A 18 -11.22 1.28 15.69
N ASN A 19 -10.55 0.70 16.69
CA ASN A 19 -10.06 -0.68 16.62
C ASN A 19 -11.15 -1.77 16.80
N TRP A 20 -12.38 -1.39 17.19
CA TRP A 20 -13.46 -2.34 17.54
C TRP A 20 -14.61 -2.32 16.54
N LEU A 21 -14.41 -1.73 15.36
CA LEU A 21 -15.49 -1.54 14.38
C LEU A 21 -16.05 -2.85 13.83
N HIS A 22 -15.21 -3.88 13.73
CA HIS A 22 -15.55 -5.17 13.13
C HIS A 22 -15.24 -6.35 14.05
N GLU A 23 -14.78 -6.06 15.27
CA GLU A 23 -14.30 -7.07 16.22
C GLU A 23 -14.76 -6.72 17.63
N LEU A 24 -15.06 -7.76 18.41
CA LEU A 24 -15.45 -7.61 19.80
C LEU A 24 -14.25 -7.88 20.73
N PRO A 25 -13.96 -7.00 21.70
CA PRO A 25 -12.82 -7.15 22.61
C PRO A 25 -12.98 -8.30 23.60
N PHE A 26 -14.19 -8.84 23.74
CA PHE A 26 -14.54 -9.78 24.80
C PHE A 26 -14.33 -11.24 24.39
N LEU A 27 -13.88 -12.04 25.35
CA LEU A 27 -13.88 -13.49 25.22
C LEU A 27 -15.31 -14.04 25.07
N PRO A 28 -15.52 -15.11 24.28
CA PRO A 28 -16.83 -15.72 24.15
C PRO A 28 -17.29 -16.31 25.49
N HIS A 29 -18.60 -16.22 25.74
CA HIS A 29 -19.25 -16.90 26.86
C HIS A 29 -19.00 -18.40 26.75
N GLY A 30 -18.64 -19.06 27.86
CA GLY A 30 -18.42 -20.51 27.85
C GLY A 30 -17.09 -20.97 27.25
N TRP A 31 -16.10 -20.08 27.02
CA TRP A 31 -14.69 -20.47 26.77
C TRP A 31 -14.04 -21.29 27.91
N GLU A 32 -14.81 -21.64 28.92
CA GLU A 32 -14.37 -22.39 30.07
C GLU A 32 -14.02 -23.80 29.62
N THR A 33 -12.74 -24.06 29.34
CA THR A 33 -12.17 -25.36 29.62
C THR A 33 -12.17 -25.49 31.15
N THR A 34 -13.34 -25.76 31.72
CA THR A 34 -13.38 -26.45 33.00
C THR A 34 -12.70 -27.78 32.73
N ASN A 35 -11.57 -28.01 33.38
CA ASN A 35 -11.11 -29.39 33.51
C ASN A 35 -12.32 -30.17 34.07
N SER A 36 -12.60 -31.34 33.52
CA SER A 36 -13.70 -32.21 33.97
C SER A 36 -13.61 -32.58 35.45
N GLN A 37 -12.50 -32.24 36.12
CA GLN A 37 -12.28 -32.31 37.55
C GLN A 37 -11.58 -31.03 38.05
N GLY A 38 -12.26 -30.25 38.89
CA GLY A 38 -11.66 -29.18 39.72
C GLY A 38 -11.67 -27.76 39.15
N SER A 39 -11.26 -26.80 40.00
CA SER A 39 -11.08 -25.40 39.61
C SER A 39 -9.84 -25.24 38.72
N GLY A 40 -9.92 -24.34 37.74
CA GLY A 40 -8.79 -24.04 36.85
C GLY A 40 -7.59 -23.48 37.64
N SER A 41 -6.37 -23.71 37.13
CA SER A 41 -5.15 -23.16 37.75
C SER A 41 -5.22 -21.63 37.90
N LEU A 42 -4.54 -21.08 38.92
CA LEU A 42 -4.41 -19.62 39.12
C LEU A 42 -3.90 -18.92 37.86
N LYS A 43 -2.93 -19.54 37.17
CA LYS A 43 -2.41 -19.06 35.88
C LYS A 43 -3.51 -18.88 34.84
N HIS A 44 -4.40 -19.86 34.70
CA HIS A 44 -5.50 -19.81 33.75
C HIS A 44 -6.56 -18.78 34.16
N ALA A 45 -6.87 -18.67 35.46
CA ALA A 45 -7.80 -17.66 35.98
C ALA A 45 -7.27 -16.24 35.77
N ALA A 46 -5.99 -15.99 36.04
CA ALA A 46 -5.34 -14.70 35.81
C ALA A 46 -5.31 -14.34 34.31
N MET A 47 -4.95 -15.29 33.45
CA MET A 47 -5.03 -15.13 32.00
C MET A 47 -6.45 -14.76 31.55
N LYS A 48 -7.48 -15.48 32.02
CA LYS A 48 -8.88 -15.21 31.68
C LYS A 48 -9.29 -13.82 32.12
N ALA A 49 -8.94 -13.42 33.35
CA ALA A 49 -9.23 -12.09 33.86
C ALA A 49 -8.58 -10.99 33.00
N LEU A 50 -7.31 -11.18 32.62
CA LEU A 50 -6.57 -10.25 31.78
C LEU A 50 -7.18 -10.13 30.37
N LEU A 51 -7.51 -11.26 29.74
CA LEU A 51 -8.01 -11.30 28.37
C LEU A 51 -9.52 -11.08 28.25
N LYS A 52 -10.25 -11.00 29.37
CA LYS A 52 -11.72 -10.83 29.40
C LYS A 52 -12.17 -9.62 28.59
N ASP A 53 -11.39 -8.54 28.64
CA ASP A 53 -11.64 -7.30 27.91
C ASP A 53 -10.33 -6.79 27.30
N GLN A 54 -10.11 -7.12 26.03
CA GLN A 54 -8.90 -6.71 25.30
C GLN A 54 -8.79 -5.18 25.15
N SER A 55 -9.88 -4.42 25.29
CA SER A 55 -9.84 -2.96 25.14
C SER A 55 -9.19 -2.21 26.29
N GLN A 56 -8.93 -2.90 27.41
CA GLN A 56 -8.20 -2.36 28.55
C GLN A 56 -6.68 -2.66 28.47
N LEU A 57 -6.27 -3.55 27.57
CA LEU A 57 -4.87 -3.88 27.38
C LEU A 57 -4.18 -2.73 26.66
N LYS A 58 -3.01 -2.30 27.12
CA LYS A 58 -2.20 -1.30 26.42
C LYS A 58 -0.80 -1.85 26.18
N ALA A 59 -0.09 -1.29 25.21
CA ALA A 59 1.25 -1.75 24.86
C ALA A 59 2.22 -1.67 26.04
N GLU A 60 2.10 -0.63 26.87
CA GLU A 60 2.95 -0.39 28.04
C GLU A 60 2.85 -1.52 29.08
N LEU A 61 1.70 -2.21 29.16
CA LEU A 61 1.53 -3.35 30.07
C LEU A 61 2.38 -4.56 29.68
N PHE A 62 2.84 -4.63 28.43
CA PHE A 62 3.63 -5.74 27.90
C PHE A 62 5.14 -5.47 27.94
N GLU A 63 5.59 -4.27 28.34
CA GLU A 63 7.02 -3.91 28.38
C GLU A 63 7.85 -4.86 29.25
N ILE A 64 7.29 -5.28 30.38
CA ILE A 64 7.94 -6.18 31.34
C ILE A 64 7.54 -7.65 31.15
N VAL A 65 6.63 -7.93 30.21
CA VAL A 65 6.10 -9.29 30.01
C VAL A 65 7.06 -10.05 29.09
N PRO A 66 7.69 -11.14 29.54
CA PRO A 66 8.55 -11.94 28.69
C PRO A 66 7.78 -12.56 27.52
N TRP A 67 8.45 -12.71 26.38
CA TRP A 67 7.85 -13.24 25.16
C TRP A 67 7.08 -14.55 25.35
N HIS A 68 7.62 -15.50 26.12
CA HIS A 68 6.96 -16.80 26.33
C HIS A 68 5.58 -16.69 27.00
N LEU A 69 5.37 -15.67 27.86
CA LEU A 69 4.05 -15.39 28.45
C LEU A 69 3.14 -14.68 27.45
N ALA A 70 3.66 -13.69 26.72
CA ALA A 70 2.89 -13.00 25.68
C ALA A 70 2.41 -13.97 24.60
N LYS A 71 3.30 -14.86 24.14
CA LYS A 71 2.95 -15.96 23.23
C LYS A 71 1.84 -16.85 23.81
N TYR A 72 1.93 -17.21 25.10
CA TYR A 72 0.87 -17.99 25.75
C TYR A 72 -0.50 -17.28 25.73
N LEU A 73 -0.52 -15.96 25.96
CA LEU A 73 -1.73 -15.14 25.85
C LEU A 73 -2.26 -15.09 24.41
N TRP A 74 -1.37 -14.89 23.43
CA TRP A 74 -1.70 -14.88 22.01
C TRP A 74 -2.29 -16.21 21.54
N ASP A 75 -1.68 -17.32 21.97
CA ASP A 75 -2.16 -18.68 21.68
C ASP A 75 -3.51 -18.94 22.35
N ALA A 76 -3.74 -18.39 23.55
CA ALA A 76 -5.04 -18.48 24.21
C ALA A 76 -6.15 -17.76 23.44
N LEU A 77 -5.86 -16.57 22.91
CA LEU A 77 -6.76 -15.84 22.02
C LEU A 77 -7.00 -16.58 20.70
N ALA A 78 -5.98 -17.29 20.19
CA ALA A 78 -6.12 -18.12 18.99
C ALA A 78 -7.18 -19.20 19.19
N ARG A 79 -7.10 -19.90 20.33
CA ARG A 79 -7.98 -21.03 20.65
C ARG A 79 -9.45 -20.61 20.73
N CYS A 80 -9.74 -19.37 21.14
CA CYS A 80 -11.10 -18.85 21.23
C CYS A 80 -11.53 -17.97 20.03
N ASN A 81 -10.72 -17.93 18.97
CA ASN A 81 -10.93 -17.08 17.80
C ASN A 81 -11.13 -15.60 18.17
N LYS A 82 -10.29 -15.09 19.08
CA LYS A 82 -10.29 -13.69 19.56
C LYS A 82 -8.94 -13.01 19.43
N GLN A 83 -8.13 -13.43 18.45
CA GLN A 83 -6.93 -12.69 18.04
C GLN A 83 -7.34 -11.42 17.30
N THR A 84 -7.65 -10.37 18.04
CA THR A 84 -8.13 -9.11 17.47
C THR A 84 -7.00 -8.31 16.81
N LEU A 85 -7.34 -7.42 15.88
CA LEU A 85 -6.42 -6.46 15.29
C LEU A 85 -5.73 -5.63 16.37
N TYR A 86 -6.47 -5.22 17.40
CA TYR A 86 -5.93 -4.44 18.49
C TYR A 86 -4.81 -5.18 19.22
N MET A 87 -5.06 -6.43 19.60
CA MET A 87 -4.05 -7.26 20.25
C MET A 87 -2.89 -7.57 19.31
N TRP A 88 -3.17 -7.81 18.02
CA TRP A 88 -2.14 -8.04 17.01
C TRP A 88 -1.18 -6.84 16.92
N LYS A 89 -1.71 -5.61 16.93
CA LYS A 89 -0.91 -4.38 16.94
C LYS A 89 -0.05 -4.28 18.20
N ILE A 90 -0.61 -4.57 19.39
CA ILE A 90 0.16 -4.59 20.64
C ILE A 90 1.34 -5.55 20.52
N MET A 91 1.09 -6.79 20.09
CA MET A 91 2.15 -7.79 19.96
C MET A 91 3.21 -7.41 18.92
N ALA A 92 2.81 -6.83 17.79
CA ALA A 92 3.74 -6.35 16.74
C ALA A 92 4.61 -5.18 17.22
N ILE A 93 4.09 -4.30 18.08
CA ILE A 93 4.85 -3.19 18.65
C ILE A 93 5.84 -3.70 19.71
N MET A 94 5.38 -4.59 20.59
CA MET A 94 6.13 -4.98 21.79
C MET A 94 7.14 -6.11 21.56
N TYR A 95 6.91 -6.97 20.56
CA TYR A 95 7.76 -8.12 20.25
C TYR A 95 8.14 -8.17 18.76
N PRO A 96 8.83 -7.13 18.23
CA PRO A 96 9.09 -6.98 16.80
C PRO A 96 9.99 -8.09 16.22
N THR A 97 10.79 -8.77 17.05
CA THR A 97 11.71 -9.84 16.64
C THR A 97 11.05 -11.22 16.59
N GLU A 98 10.19 -11.53 17.55
CA GLU A 98 9.58 -12.85 17.71
C GLU A 98 8.19 -12.95 17.10
N PHE A 99 7.36 -11.90 17.22
CA PHE A 99 5.97 -11.94 16.78
C PHE A 99 5.79 -12.18 15.28
N PRO A 100 6.60 -11.59 14.37
CA PRO A 100 6.46 -11.84 12.94
C PRO A 100 6.66 -13.31 12.55
N GLN A 101 7.37 -14.10 13.36
CA GLN A 101 7.58 -15.52 13.11
C GLN A 101 6.31 -16.35 13.35
N ILE A 102 5.44 -15.90 14.25
CA ILE A 102 4.19 -16.60 14.62
C ILE A 102 3.00 -16.05 13.84
N SER A 103 2.89 -14.73 13.75
CA SER A 103 1.80 -14.03 13.06
C SER A 103 2.36 -13.01 12.06
N PRO A 104 2.97 -13.47 10.95
CA PRO A 104 3.54 -12.58 9.93
C PRO A 104 2.48 -11.77 9.18
N TYR A 105 1.20 -12.15 9.29
CA TYR A 105 0.12 -11.62 8.47
C TYR A 105 -1.19 -11.56 9.25
N TYR A 106 -1.86 -10.41 9.17
CA TYR A 106 -3.22 -10.19 9.66
C TYR A 106 -4.09 -9.61 8.56
N CYS A 107 -5.28 -10.18 8.35
CA CYS A 107 -6.24 -9.68 7.39
C CYS A 107 -7.54 -9.29 8.07
N LEU A 108 -7.91 -8.01 7.94
CA LEU A 108 -9.25 -7.55 8.28
C LEU A 108 -10.04 -7.34 6.98
N SER A 109 -10.91 -8.30 6.66
CA SER A 109 -11.81 -8.24 5.51
C SER A 109 -13.22 -7.91 5.98
N THR A 110 -13.82 -6.88 5.40
CA THR A 110 -15.12 -6.37 5.85
C THR A 110 -16.11 -6.40 4.70
N GLY A 111 -17.37 -6.73 4.98
CA GLY A 111 -18.43 -6.83 3.96
C GLY A 111 -19.03 -5.49 3.54
N SER A 112 -18.86 -4.45 4.37
CA SER A 112 -19.24 -3.07 4.10
C SER A 112 -18.54 -2.13 5.10
N PRO A 113 -18.24 -0.88 4.70
CA PRO A 113 -17.70 0.11 5.64
C PRO A 113 -18.78 0.48 6.67
N ARG A 114 -18.46 0.32 7.96
CA ARG A 114 -19.30 0.77 9.09
C ARG A 114 -19.00 2.22 9.51
N GLU A 115 -17.83 2.72 9.13
CA GLU A 115 -17.34 4.08 9.38
C GLU A 115 -16.78 4.72 8.09
N PRO A 116 -16.50 6.04 8.07
CA PRO A 116 -15.77 6.67 6.98
C PRO A 116 -14.39 6.03 6.74
N LEU A 117 -13.94 5.97 5.48
CA LEU A 117 -12.68 5.34 5.10
C LEU A 117 -11.46 5.91 5.82
N LYS A 118 -11.51 7.19 6.17
CA LYS A 118 -10.49 7.85 6.98
C LYS A 118 -10.17 7.10 8.29
N ALA A 119 -11.15 6.53 8.98
CA ALA A 119 -10.93 5.75 10.21
C ALA A 119 -10.14 4.47 9.92
N TYR A 120 -10.49 3.74 8.85
CA TYR A 120 -9.76 2.54 8.44
C TYR A 120 -8.33 2.84 7.99
N MET A 121 -8.11 3.94 7.27
CA MET A 121 -6.77 4.40 6.89
C MET A 121 -5.95 4.78 8.13
N GLY A 122 -6.57 5.39 9.13
CA GLY A 122 -5.97 5.67 10.44
C GLY A 122 -5.50 4.41 11.15
N MET A 123 -6.32 3.34 11.11
CA MET A 123 -5.95 2.06 11.71
C MET A 123 -4.76 1.36 11.04
N LEU A 124 -4.60 1.51 9.72
CA LEU A 124 -3.49 0.91 8.98
C LEU A 124 -2.17 1.65 9.20
N ASN A 125 -2.27 2.96 9.42
CA ASN A 125 -1.12 3.83 9.55
C ASN A 125 -0.30 3.48 10.79
N ASN A 126 1.01 3.38 10.61
CA ASN A 126 1.95 3.25 11.71
C ASN A 126 3.10 4.22 11.48
N LYS A 127 3.27 5.18 12.40
CA LYS A 127 4.34 6.18 12.33
C LYS A 127 5.73 5.60 12.61
N ASP A 128 5.79 4.52 13.39
CA ASP A 128 7.00 3.84 13.84
C ASP A 128 7.33 2.61 12.95
N PHE A 129 6.60 2.43 11.84
CA PHE A 129 6.81 1.38 10.86
C PHE A 129 6.90 -0.04 11.45
N ARG A 130 6.09 -0.37 12.47
CA ARG A 130 6.10 -1.71 13.09
C ARG A 130 5.41 -2.79 12.26
N TRP A 131 4.73 -2.41 11.17
CA TRP A 131 4.14 -3.33 10.20
C TRP A 131 4.04 -2.66 8.84
N ARG A 132 3.91 -3.48 7.80
CA ARG A 132 3.65 -3.04 6.43
C ARG A 132 2.14 -3.09 6.16
N ALA A 133 1.62 -2.09 5.46
CA ALA A 133 0.19 -2.00 5.16
C ALA A 133 -0.11 -2.42 3.72
N VAL A 134 -1.12 -3.27 3.56
CA VAL A 134 -1.72 -3.63 2.27
C VAL A 134 -3.17 -3.18 2.30
N LEU A 135 -3.60 -2.47 1.25
CA LEU A 135 -4.93 -1.90 1.18
C LEU A 135 -5.65 -2.30 -0.10
N THR A 136 -6.83 -2.89 0.04
CA THR A 136 -7.75 -3.18 -1.07
C THR A 136 -9.04 -2.40 -0.89
N LEU A 137 -9.37 -1.53 -1.85
CA LEU A 137 -10.52 -0.64 -1.83
C LEU A 137 -11.47 -0.90 -3.00
N ALA A 138 -12.77 -0.88 -2.69
CA ALA A 138 -13.82 -0.74 -3.69
C ALA A 138 -14.17 0.73 -3.90
N SER A 139 -14.06 1.24 -5.14
CA SER A 139 -14.42 2.62 -5.50
C SER A 139 -15.86 2.99 -5.16
N THR A 140 -16.78 2.01 -5.11
CA THR A 140 -18.18 2.19 -4.69
C THR A 140 -18.32 2.67 -3.24
N CYS A 141 -17.33 2.39 -2.39
CA CYS A 141 -17.30 2.80 -1.00
C CYS A 141 -16.48 4.08 -0.77
N CYS A 142 -15.85 4.62 -1.82
CA CYS A 142 -14.92 5.73 -1.73
C CYS A 142 -15.54 7.04 -2.22
N SER A 143 -15.15 8.14 -1.60
CA SER A 143 -15.27 9.50 -2.13
C SER A 143 -13.94 9.96 -2.76
N LEU A 144 -13.95 11.09 -3.47
CA LEU A 144 -12.71 11.69 -3.97
C LEU A 144 -11.76 12.10 -2.84
N ALA A 145 -12.29 12.50 -1.68
CA ALA A 145 -11.52 12.85 -0.50
C ALA A 145 -10.83 11.62 0.12
N ASP A 146 -11.43 10.43 -0.02
CA ASP A 146 -10.80 9.19 0.45
C ASP A 146 -9.60 8.83 -0.44
N PHE A 147 -9.72 8.99 -1.77
CA PHE A 147 -8.58 8.77 -2.66
C PHE A 147 -7.42 9.73 -2.37
N SER A 148 -7.69 11.02 -2.11
CA SER A 148 -6.64 11.97 -1.73
C SER A 148 -6.08 11.70 -0.33
N GLY A 149 -6.77 10.93 0.52
CA GLY A 149 -6.34 10.53 1.85
C GLY A 149 -5.38 9.34 1.89
N ILE A 150 -5.30 8.52 0.84
CA ILE A 150 -4.44 7.32 0.76
C ILE A 150 -2.96 7.60 1.09
N PRO A 151 -2.33 8.71 0.61
CA PRO A 151 -0.94 9.05 0.94
C PRO A 151 -0.65 9.20 2.44
N ASN A 152 -1.67 9.37 3.29
CA ASN A 152 -1.49 9.48 4.73
C ASN A 152 -1.05 8.16 5.40
N ILE A 153 -1.20 7.02 4.72
CA ILE A 153 -0.73 5.71 5.19
C ILE A 153 0.76 5.59 4.85
N LYS A 154 1.63 5.93 5.81
CA LYS A 154 3.07 6.05 5.56
C LYS A 154 3.74 4.73 5.25
N ASN A 155 3.24 3.64 5.83
CA ASN A 155 3.76 2.28 5.73
C ASN A 155 3.07 1.44 4.63
N LEU A 156 2.40 2.08 3.66
CA LEU A 156 1.70 1.40 2.57
C LEU A 156 2.68 0.80 1.56
N VAL A 157 2.59 -0.52 1.32
CA VAL A 157 3.47 -1.25 0.41
C VAL A 157 2.77 -1.79 -0.85
N ALA A 158 1.47 -2.05 -0.76
CA ALA A 158 0.66 -2.51 -1.88
C ALA A 158 -0.76 -1.94 -1.80
N LEU A 159 -1.29 -1.54 -2.96
CA LEU A 159 -2.60 -0.92 -3.07
C LEU A 159 -3.37 -1.53 -4.25
N GLU A 160 -4.62 -1.92 -4.00
CA GLU A 160 -5.58 -2.32 -5.03
C GLU A 160 -6.83 -1.44 -4.94
N ILE A 161 -7.20 -0.83 -6.08
CA ILE A 161 -8.42 -0.02 -6.22
C ILE A 161 -9.26 -0.61 -7.33
N CYS A 162 -10.47 -1.04 -6.97
CA CYS A 162 -11.37 -1.75 -7.85
C CYS A 162 -12.70 -1.02 -7.94
N MET A 163 -13.17 -0.75 -9.16
CA MET A 163 -14.57 -0.39 -9.37
C MET A 163 -15.36 -1.67 -9.69
N PRO A 164 -16.21 -2.17 -8.78
CA PRO A 164 -17.05 -3.33 -9.07
C PRO A 164 -17.94 -3.01 -10.28
N GLN A 165 -17.96 -3.88 -11.28
CA GLN A 165 -18.96 -3.75 -12.34
C GLN A 165 -20.32 -4.09 -11.72
N ALA A 166 -21.26 -3.15 -11.76
CA ALA A 166 -22.62 -3.41 -11.34
C ALA A 166 -23.18 -4.53 -12.23
N ASN A 167 -23.39 -5.71 -11.67
CA ASN A 167 -24.21 -6.71 -12.33
C ASN A 167 -25.62 -6.10 -12.43
N GLN A 168 -26.01 -5.73 -13.65
CA GLN A 168 -27.31 -5.11 -13.95
C GLN A 168 -28.53 -6.00 -13.61
N SER A 169 -28.32 -7.17 -12.99
CA SER A 169 -29.36 -8.16 -12.75
C SER A 169 -29.86 -8.24 -11.30
N GLN A 170 -29.27 -7.55 -10.32
CA GLN A 170 -29.77 -7.58 -8.94
C GLN A 170 -29.51 -6.27 -8.18
N THR A 171 -30.30 -5.23 -8.45
CA THR A 171 -30.51 -4.16 -7.48
C THR A 171 -32.00 -4.04 -7.21
N PRO A 172 -32.45 -4.23 -5.94
CA PRO A 172 -33.77 -3.75 -5.54
C PRO A 172 -33.83 -2.25 -5.80
N GLN A 173 -34.86 -1.82 -6.54
CA GLN A 173 -35.15 -0.41 -6.77
C GLN A 173 -35.21 0.34 -5.42
N GLY A 174 -34.43 1.41 -5.27
CA GLY A 174 -34.68 2.38 -4.20
C GLY A 174 -33.48 2.99 -3.46
N VAL A 175 -32.23 2.61 -3.73
CA VAL A 175 -31.09 3.29 -3.09
C VAL A 175 -30.52 4.34 -4.04
N ILE A 176 -30.67 5.61 -3.66
CA ILE A 176 -30.07 6.78 -4.30
C ILE A 176 -28.63 6.45 -4.71
N THR A 177 -28.39 6.47 -6.02
CA THR A 177 -27.07 6.23 -6.62
C THR A 177 -26.13 7.34 -6.17
N LYS A 178 -25.47 7.17 -5.01
CA LYS A 178 -24.28 7.97 -4.68
C LYS A 178 -23.37 7.90 -5.90
N LYS A 179 -23.09 9.06 -6.50
CA LYS A 179 -22.22 9.21 -7.66
C LYS A 179 -20.92 8.47 -7.34
N GLN A 180 -20.72 7.32 -7.99
CA GLN A 180 -19.57 6.46 -7.72
C GLN A 180 -18.30 7.29 -8.00
N ALA A 181 -17.43 7.43 -7.00
CA ALA A 181 -16.18 8.14 -7.20
C ALA A 181 -15.24 7.24 -8.00
N SER A 182 -14.81 7.72 -9.16
CA SER A 182 -13.77 7.08 -9.97
C SER A 182 -12.41 7.69 -9.60
N LEU A 183 -11.35 6.88 -9.61
CA LEU A 183 -9.99 7.38 -9.47
C LEU A 183 -9.63 8.21 -10.71
N GLN A 184 -9.21 9.45 -10.50
CA GLN A 184 -8.86 10.38 -11.56
C GLN A 184 -7.36 10.67 -11.59
N ASP A 185 -6.86 11.11 -12.75
CA ASP A 185 -5.47 11.52 -12.94
C ASP A 185 -5.03 12.60 -11.93
N GLY A 186 -5.94 13.51 -11.57
CA GLY A 186 -5.70 14.56 -10.58
C GLY A 186 -5.41 14.00 -9.17
N SER A 187 -6.09 12.93 -8.76
CA SER A 187 -5.82 12.25 -7.49
C SER A 187 -4.42 11.63 -7.47
N VAL A 188 -4.06 10.95 -8.56
CA VAL A 188 -2.73 10.32 -8.71
C VAL A 188 -1.63 11.37 -8.75
N ARG A 189 -1.86 12.49 -9.44
CA ARG A 189 -0.94 13.63 -9.42
C ARG A 189 -0.77 14.19 -8.01
N GLY A 190 -1.86 14.36 -7.27
CA GLY A 190 -1.82 14.81 -5.88
C GLY A 190 -1.02 13.86 -4.97
N TRP A 191 -1.06 12.54 -5.22
CA TRP A 191 -0.22 11.58 -4.49
C TRP A 191 1.27 11.82 -4.70
N VAL A 192 1.65 12.13 -5.94
CA VAL A 192 3.04 12.38 -6.32
C VAL A 192 3.52 13.73 -5.78
N GLU A 193 2.67 14.75 -5.82
CA GLU A 193 2.95 16.04 -5.17
C GLU A 193 3.17 15.84 -3.65
N MET A 194 2.31 15.06 -2.99
CA MET A 194 2.47 14.70 -1.57
C MET A 194 3.77 13.94 -1.29
N TRP A 195 4.17 13.01 -2.18
CA TRP A 195 5.47 12.33 -2.09
C TRP A 195 6.63 13.33 -2.08
N GLN A 196 6.62 14.32 -2.99
CA GLN A 196 7.68 15.32 -3.10
C GLN A 196 7.85 16.17 -1.83
N PHE A 197 6.75 16.48 -1.12
CA PHE A 197 6.78 17.32 0.07
C PHE A 197 6.89 16.56 1.40
N THR A 198 6.29 15.37 1.49
CA THR A 198 6.07 14.67 2.78
C THR A 198 6.60 13.25 2.81
N THR A 199 7.27 12.80 1.74
CA THR A 199 7.71 11.40 1.57
C THR A 199 6.57 10.37 1.62
N ALA A 200 5.34 10.80 1.31
CA ALA A 200 4.18 9.91 1.25
C ALA A 200 4.33 8.84 0.16
N LEU A 201 3.77 7.64 0.39
CA LEU A 201 3.83 6.50 -0.54
C LEU A 201 5.24 6.06 -0.96
N GLN A 202 6.27 6.42 -0.20
CA GLN A 202 7.65 6.08 -0.53
C GLN A 202 7.91 4.57 -0.64
N HIS A 203 7.15 3.77 0.09
CA HIS A 203 7.28 2.32 0.15
C HIS A 203 6.29 1.58 -0.75
N LEU A 204 5.45 2.30 -1.50
CA LEU A 204 4.45 1.69 -2.37
C LEU A 204 5.17 0.98 -3.53
N ARG A 205 5.12 -0.35 -3.55
CA ARG A 205 5.76 -1.19 -4.58
C ARG A 205 4.82 -1.67 -5.66
N ILE A 206 3.57 -1.95 -5.29
CA ILE A 206 2.55 -2.51 -6.19
C ILE A 206 1.28 -1.66 -6.17
N LEU A 207 0.79 -1.35 -7.36
CA LEU A 207 -0.48 -0.68 -7.56
C LEU A 207 -1.36 -1.45 -8.56
N ARG A 208 -2.55 -1.87 -8.13
CA ARG A 208 -3.56 -2.48 -8.99
C ARG A 208 -4.75 -1.55 -9.17
N ILE A 209 -5.14 -1.36 -10.41
CA ILE A 209 -6.20 -0.43 -10.80
C ILE A 209 -7.17 -1.16 -11.71
N TYR A 210 -8.34 -1.49 -11.20
CA TYR A 210 -9.37 -2.21 -11.95
C TYR A 210 -10.57 -1.31 -12.24
N HIS A 211 -11.00 -1.33 -13.50
CA HIS A 211 -12.20 -0.68 -14.00
C HIS A 211 -12.28 0.84 -13.72
N GLN A 212 -11.13 1.52 -13.65
CA GLN A 212 -11.10 2.99 -13.54
C GLN A 212 -11.13 3.60 -14.94
N HIS A 213 -12.34 3.86 -15.45
CA HIS A 213 -12.56 4.31 -16.82
C HIS A 213 -12.05 5.74 -17.09
N GLU A 214 -11.93 6.56 -16.04
CA GLU A 214 -11.50 7.95 -16.18
C GLU A 214 -9.99 8.14 -16.23
N LEU A 215 -9.23 7.16 -15.74
CA LEU A 215 -7.78 7.20 -15.63
C LEU A 215 -7.12 7.11 -17.01
N THR A 216 -6.16 7.99 -17.30
CA THR A 216 -5.40 8.00 -18.55
C THR A 216 -3.94 7.59 -18.34
N VAL A 217 -3.18 7.50 -19.43
CA VAL A 217 -1.72 7.28 -19.35
C VAL A 217 -0.97 8.42 -18.68
N ALA A 218 -1.56 9.61 -18.55
CA ALA A 218 -0.95 10.72 -17.81
C ALA A 218 -0.74 10.37 -16.33
N ALA A 219 -1.65 9.58 -15.73
CA ALA A 219 -1.46 9.06 -14.38
C ALA A 219 -0.21 8.18 -14.27
N LEU A 220 0.09 7.36 -15.30
CA LEU A 220 1.29 6.51 -15.32
C LEU A 220 2.57 7.36 -15.32
N ARG A 221 2.58 8.46 -16.07
CA ARG A 221 3.71 9.41 -16.08
C ARG A 221 3.99 9.93 -14.67
N SER A 222 2.96 10.34 -13.94
CA SER A 222 3.07 10.80 -12.55
C SER A 222 3.58 9.67 -11.64
N LEU A 223 3.01 8.47 -11.72
CA LEU A 223 3.39 7.32 -10.90
C LEU A 223 4.87 6.93 -11.03
N ARG A 224 5.52 7.26 -12.15
CA ARG A 224 6.96 7.04 -12.34
C ARG A 224 7.83 7.79 -11.32
N GLU A 225 7.31 8.83 -10.69
CA GLU A 225 8.05 9.61 -9.69
C GLU A 225 8.14 8.91 -8.33
N LEU A 226 7.25 7.97 -8.02
CA LEU A 226 7.26 7.20 -6.78
C LEU A 226 8.42 6.20 -6.75
N PRO A 227 9.35 6.30 -5.79
CA PRO A 227 10.67 5.68 -5.88
C PRO A 227 10.64 4.15 -5.88
N GLU A 228 9.83 3.54 -5.01
CA GLU A 228 9.78 2.08 -4.87
C GLU A 228 8.72 1.42 -5.75
N LEU A 229 7.90 2.17 -6.48
CA LEU A 229 6.84 1.59 -7.30
C LEU A 229 7.44 0.80 -8.47
N GLN A 230 7.30 -0.53 -8.44
CA GLN A 230 7.86 -1.45 -9.43
C GLN A 230 6.83 -2.00 -10.41
N LEU A 231 5.60 -2.23 -9.94
CA LEU A 231 4.56 -2.89 -10.71
C LEU A 231 3.24 -2.13 -10.63
N VAL A 232 2.70 -1.75 -11.79
CA VAL A 232 1.33 -1.27 -11.93
C VAL A 232 0.55 -2.22 -12.82
N ILE A 233 -0.63 -2.66 -12.37
CA ILE A 233 -1.52 -3.52 -13.16
C ILE A 233 -2.81 -2.74 -13.43
N ALA A 234 -3.10 -2.49 -14.70
CA ALA A 234 -4.35 -1.89 -15.13
C ALA A 234 -5.24 -2.96 -15.79
N TYR A 235 -6.45 -3.14 -15.28
CA TYR A 235 -7.44 -4.03 -15.88
C TYR A 235 -8.72 -3.26 -16.19
N GLY A 236 -9.21 -3.37 -17.43
CA GLY A 236 -10.48 -2.77 -17.83
C GLY A 236 -10.53 -1.24 -17.67
N CYS A 237 -9.38 -0.57 -17.69
CA CYS A 237 -9.29 0.89 -17.70
C CYS A 237 -9.30 1.36 -19.16
N ASP A 238 -10.46 1.79 -19.68
CA ASP A 238 -10.67 1.95 -21.12
C ASP A 238 -9.68 2.90 -21.80
N LYS A 239 -9.39 4.06 -21.21
CA LYS A 239 -8.50 5.05 -21.82
C LYS A 239 -7.05 4.54 -21.90
N ILE A 240 -6.58 3.86 -20.84
CA ILE A 240 -5.25 3.22 -20.82
C ILE A 240 -5.21 2.04 -21.80
N THR A 241 -6.17 1.12 -21.69
CA THR A 241 -6.17 -0.12 -22.50
C THR A 241 -6.37 0.15 -23.98
N LYS A 242 -7.21 1.13 -24.39
CA LYS A 242 -7.39 1.52 -25.79
C LYS A 242 -6.08 1.97 -26.44
N GLN A 243 -5.32 2.82 -25.75
CA GLN A 243 -4.02 3.32 -26.24
C GLN A 243 -3.03 2.17 -26.51
N ILE A 244 -3.09 1.11 -25.72
CA ILE A 244 -2.19 -0.05 -25.82
C ILE A 244 -2.72 -1.09 -26.81
N SER A 245 -4.04 -1.26 -26.87
CA SER A 245 -4.70 -2.24 -27.73
C SER A 245 -4.49 -1.99 -29.23
N GLY A 246 -4.27 -0.73 -29.62
CA GLY A 246 -3.94 -0.35 -31.00
C GLY A 246 -2.56 -0.81 -31.47
N HIS A 247 -1.69 -1.23 -30.55
CA HIS A 247 -0.34 -1.70 -30.89
C HIS A 247 -0.34 -3.22 -31.14
N ARG A 248 0.41 -3.63 -32.18
CA ARG A 248 0.74 -5.05 -32.41
C ARG A 248 1.75 -5.53 -31.37
N LYS A 249 1.78 -6.86 -31.14
CA LYS A 249 2.73 -7.49 -30.22
C LYS A 249 4.17 -7.15 -30.65
N PRO A 250 4.95 -6.41 -29.84
CA PRO A 250 6.34 -6.09 -30.14
C PRO A 250 7.21 -7.35 -30.00
N ALA A 251 8.35 -7.40 -30.69
CA ALA A 251 9.22 -8.58 -30.73
C ALA A 251 9.75 -9.01 -29.35
N ASN A 252 9.98 -8.03 -28.46
CA ASN A 252 10.42 -8.24 -27.07
C ASN A 252 9.25 -8.34 -26.07
N ASN A 253 7.99 -8.36 -26.53
CA ASN A 253 6.78 -8.37 -25.69
C ASN A 253 6.61 -7.14 -24.77
N ILE A 254 7.38 -6.07 -25.00
CA ILE A 254 7.41 -4.85 -24.19
C ILE A 254 7.18 -3.62 -25.09
N LEU A 255 6.27 -2.76 -24.67
CA LEU A 255 5.96 -1.48 -25.30
C LEU A 255 6.30 -0.33 -24.34
N PRO A 256 7.26 0.55 -24.66
CA PRO A 256 7.57 1.69 -23.81
C PRO A 256 6.44 2.73 -23.84
N ILE A 257 5.87 3.07 -22.68
CA ILE A 257 4.79 4.06 -22.53
C ILE A 257 5.07 4.92 -21.31
N GLU A 258 5.18 6.24 -21.51
CA GLU A 258 5.31 7.21 -20.41
C GLU A 258 6.43 6.88 -19.40
N GLY A 259 7.51 6.25 -19.88
CA GLY A 259 8.63 5.80 -19.05
C GLY A 259 8.44 4.46 -18.35
N TRP A 260 7.39 3.71 -18.69
CA TRP A 260 7.14 2.34 -18.23
C TRP A 260 7.33 1.32 -19.35
N SER A 261 7.78 0.13 -18.99
CA SER A 261 7.71 -1.06 -19.85
C SER A 261 6.32 -1.67 -19.75
N ALA A 262 5.44 -1.34 -20.68
CA ALA A 262 4.09 -1.89 -20.74
C ALA A 262 4.08 -3.25 -21.43
N SER A 263 3.32 -4.20 -20.92
CA SER A 263 3.15 -5.52 -21.52
C SER A 263 1.71 -5.98 -21.33
N ARG A 264 1.06 -6.37 -22.43
CA ARG A 264 -0.30 -6.91 -22.41
C ARG A 264 -0.29 -8.36 -21.97
N LEU A 265 -1.37 -8.84 -21.37
CA LEU A 265 -1.43 -10.20 -20.83
C LEU A 265 -1.10 -11.30 -21.87
N ASP A 266 -1.62 -11.18 -23.08
CA ASP A 266 -1.36 -12.09 -24.20
C ASP A 266 0.06 -11.98 -24.78
N TRP A 267 0.85 -10.98 -24.36
CA TRP A 267 2.25 -10.87 -24.73
C TRP A 267 3.16 -11.60 -23.75
N ARG A 268 2.69 -11.88 -22.53
CA ARG A 268 3.47 -12.51 -21.46
C ARG A 268 3.28 -14.03 -21.42
N PRO A 269 4.27 -14.78 -20.87
CA PRO A 269 4.08 -16.17 -20.49
C PRO A 269 2.91 -16.29 -19.51
N ARG A 270 2.03 -17.27 -19.75
CA ARG A 270 0.78 -17.44 -18.99
C ARG A 270 1.03 -17.59 -17.50
N ASP A 271 2.03 -18.39 -17.11
CA ASP A 271 2.27 -18.71 -15.69
C ASP A 271 2.69 -17.48 -14.89
N LYS A 272 3.65 -16.70 -15.43
CA LYS A 272 4.09 -15.44 -14.82
C LYS A 272 2.95 -14.42 -14.73
N ALA A 273 2.15 -14.34 -15.79
CA ALA A 273 1.01 -13.44 -15.85
C ALA A 273 -0.09 -13.79 -14.84
N LEU A 274 -0.38 -15.08 -14.64
CA LEU A 274 -1.33 -15.54 -13.62
C LEU A 274 -0.80 -15.32 -12.21
N ALA A 275 0.51 -15.53 -11.98
CA ALA A 275 1.15 -15.21 -10.71
C ALA A 275 1.01 -13.71 -10.38
N ASP A 276 1.31 -12.81 -11.33
CA ASP A 276 1.18 -11.35 -11.15
C ASP A 276 -0.29 -10.90 -10.95
N LEU A 277 -1.28 -11.72 -11.34
CA LEU A 277 -2.71 -11.48 -11.12
C LEU A 277 -3.30 -12.19 -9.89
N GLY A 278 -2.50 -12.99 -9.17
CA GLY A 278 -2.91 -13.70 -7.96
C GLY A 278 -3.22 -12.78 -6.77
N PRO A 279 -3.30 -13.30 -5.53
CA PRO A 279 -3.51 -12.48 -4.35
C PRO A 279 -2.49 -11.34 -4.22
N LEU A 280 -2.94 -10.11 -3.93
CA LEU A 280 -2.08 -8.92 -3.87
C LEU A 280 -0.85 -9.11 -2.97
N LEU A 281 -1.05 -9.75 -1.81
CA LEU A 281 0.01 -10.08 -0.87
C LEU A 281 1.09 -10.98 -1.48
N ASP A 282 0.70 -11.99 -2.24
CA ASP A 282 1.62 -12.96 -2.83
C ASP A 282 2.44 -12.33 -3.95
N VAL A 283 1.83 -11.42 -4.70
CA VAL A 283 2.53 -10.63 -5.73
C VAL A 283 3.52 -9.65 -5.08
N TYR A 284 3.16 -9.07 -3.93
CA TYR A 284 4.08 -8.26 -3.13
C TYR A 284 5.28 -9.07 -2.65
N LYS A 285 5.08 -10.25 -2.07
CA LYS A 285 6.17 -11.12 -1.62
C LYS A 285 7.07 -11.58 -2.76
N SER A 286 6.50 -12.00 -3.89
CA SER A 286 7.27 -12.38 -5.09
C SER A 286 8.11 -11.23 -5.64
N ASN A 287 7.64 -9.99 -5.53
CA ASN A 287 8.39 -8.79 -5.93
C ASN A 287 9.48 -8.37 -4.90
N LEU A 288 9.44 -8.91 -3.68
CA LEU A 288 10.53 -8.75 -2.71
C LEU A 288 11.63 -9.79 -2.95
N GLU A 289 11.26 -11.02 -3.28
CA GLU A 289 12.18 -12.15 -3.44
C GLU A 289 12.95 -12.16 -4.77
N THR A 290 12.63 -11.27 -5.71
CA THR A 290 13.33 -11.19 -7.00
C THR A 290 14.68 -10.49 -6.87
N ASP A 291 15.71 -11.22 -6.42
CA ASP A 291 17.13 -10.81 -6.28
C ASP A 291 18.08 -11.89 -6.85
N PRO A 292 19.29 -11.61 -7.39
CA PRO A 292 19.79 -10.44 -8.12
C PRO A 292 19.87 -10.72 -9.65
N ASP A 293 20.21 -9.70 -10.45
CA ASP A 293 20.75 -9.96 -11.80
C ASP A 293 22.09 -10.73 -11.67
N ALA A 294 22.45 -11.49 -12.71
CA ALA A 294 23.66 -12.32 -12.78
C ALA A 294 25.00 -11.57 -12.51
N ASP A 295 24.97 -10.24 -12.37
CA ASP A 295 26.12 -9.36 -12.15
C ASP A 295 26.33 -8.95 -10.66
N GLY A 296 25.61 -9.55 -9.70
CA GLY A 296 25.97 -9.44 -8.28
C GLY A 296 25.85 -8.05 -7.65
N GLN A 297 25.07 -7.13 -8.23
CA GLN A 297 24.81 -5.81 -7.64
C GLN A 297 23.43 -5.74 -6.99
N GLN A 298 23.41 -5.27 -5.74
CA GLN A 298 22.24 -5.11 -4.88
C GLN A 298 21.11 -4.36 -5.60
N LYS A 299 20.03 -5.08 -5.90
CA LYS A 299 18.77 -4.48 -6.28
C LYS A 299 18.29 -3.61 -5.12
N GLN A 300 17.70 -2.46 -5.42
CA GLN A 300 17.24 -1.47 -4.44
C GLN A 300 16.48 -2.14 -3.28
N LEU A 301 17.18 -2.33 -2.15
CA LEU A 301 16.60 -2.89 -0.94
C LEU A 301 15.41 -2.01 -0.57
N SER A 302 14.27 -2.62 -0.27
CA SER A 302 13.14 -1.92 0.35
C SER A 302 13.68 -1.09 1.50
N THR A 303 13.32 0.19 1.57
CA THR A 303 13.69 1.02 2.72
C THR A 303 13.00 0.54 4.01
N LEU A 304 11.91 -0.23 3.88
CA LEU A 304 11.31 -0.98 4.98
C LEU A 304 11.91 -2.36 5.14
N ASP A 305 12.14 -2.74 6.39
CA ASP A 305 12.58 -4.08 6.78
C ASP A 305 11.57 -5.14 6.29
N THR A 306 12.09 -6.14 5.58
CA THR A 306 11.33 -7.24 5.00
C THR A 306 10.80 -8.22 6.05
N ASN A 307 11.35 -8.19 7.27
CA ASN A 307 10.91 -9.02 8.40
C ASN A 307 9.69 -8.45 9.13
N LEU A 308 9.23 -7.24 8.77
CA LEU A 308 8.06 -6.64 9.40
C LEU A 308 6.78 -7.42 9.07
N PRO A 309 5.88 -7.61 10.05
CA PRO A 309 4.62 -8.28 9.82
C PRO A 309 3.73 -7.42 8.90
N ILE A 310 2.77 -8.05 8.24
CA ILE A 310 1.90 -7.41 7.24
C ILE A 310 0.48 -7.31 7.78
N LEU A 311 -0.06 -6.10 7.77
CA LEU A 311 -1.45 -5.82 8.04
C LEU A 311 -2.18 -5.50 6.74
N GLU A 312 -3.13 -6.35 6.37
CA GLU A 312 -3.98 -6.17 5.21
C GLU A 312 -5.40 -5.76 5.62
N PHE A 313 -5.93 -4.76 4.94
CA PHE A 313 -7.32 -4.36 5.05
C PHE A 313 -8.01 -4.48 3.69
N GLN A 314 -9.12 -5.22 3.67
CA GLN A 314 -9.93 -5.43 2.48
C GLN A 314 -11.35 -4.92 2.72
N LEU A 315 -11.76 -3.96 1.90
CA LEU A 315 -13.17 -3.61 1.73
C LEU A 315 -13.79 -4.48 0.64
N PRO A 316 -15.11 -4.70 0.67
CA PRO A 316 -15.76 -5.68 -0.19
C PRO A 316 -15.55 -5.31 -1.66
N THR A 317 -14.64 -6.01 -2.32
CA THR A 317 -14.47 -5.99 -3.77
C THR A 317 -15.01 -7.31 -4.32
N ALA A 318 -15.35 -7.34 -5.61
CA ALA A 318 -15.45 -8.63 -6.28
C ALA A 318 -14.13 -9.35 -6.02
N ASN A 319 -14.14 -10.60 -5.51
CA ASN A 319 -12.91 -11.30 -5.15
C ASN A 319 -12.04 -11.51 -6.40
N HIS A 320 -11.19 -10.52 -6.68
CA HIS A 320 -10.25 -10.49 -7.79
C HIS A 320 -9.00 -11.31 -7.47
N ASN A 321 -8.91 -11.86 -6.27
CA ASN A 321 -7.85 -12.78 -5.86
C ASN A 321 -8.28 -14.25 -6.02
N ASN A 322 -9.54 -14.54 -6.37
CA ASN A 322 -9.99 -15.90 -6.65
C ASN A 322 -9.29 -16.44 -7.92
N PRO A 323 -8.55 -17.56 -7.82
CA PRO A 323 -7.76 -18.10 -8.93
C PRO A 323 -8.61 -18.48 -10.15
N GLU A 324 -9.84 -18.95 -9.95
CA GLU A 324 -10.76 -19.26 -11.05
C GLU A 324 -11.18 -17.98 -11.78
N ARG A 325 -11.48 -16.90 -11.04
CA ARG A 325 -11.81 -15.60 -11.63
C ARG A 325 -10.59 -14.95 -12.28
N VAL A 326 -9.38 -15.18 -11.77
CA VAL A 326 -8.13 -14.77 -12.41
C VAL A 326 -7.97 -15.51 -13.74
N ALA A 327 -8.10 -16.83 -13.75
CA ALA A 327 -8.00 -17.65 -14.96
C ALA A 327 -9.07 -17.28 -15.99
N GLN A 328 -10.32 -17.09 -15.56
CA GLN A 328 -11.41 -16.62 -16.43
C GLN A 328 -11.11 -15.25 -17.04
N ARG A 329 -10.66 -14.26 -16.25
CA ARG A 329 -10.27 -12.94 -16.78
C ARG A 329 -9.12 -13.05 -17.78
N ALA A 330 -8.15 -13.89 -17.47
CA ALA A 330 -7.01 -14.13 -18.35
C ALA A 330 -7.43 -14.77 -19.68
N LEU A 331 -8.49 -15.57 -19.68
CA LEU A 331 -9.03 -16.22 -20.88
C LEU A 331 -9.92 -15.27 -21.72
N TYR A 332 -10.86 -14.57 -21.08
CA TYR A 332 -11.92 -13.84 -21.80
C TYR A 332 -11.57 -12.40 -22.16
N ARG A 333 -10.71 -11.72 -21.39
CA ARG A 333 -10.32 -10.33 -21.66
C ARG A 333 -8.81 -10.08 -21.53
N PRO A 334 -7.94 -10.90 -22.19
CA PRO A 334 -6.49 -10.73 -22.08
C PRO A 334 -6.01 -9.37 -22.60
N LYS A 335 -6.68 -8.81 -23.61
CA LYS A 335 -6.32 -7.50 -24.16
C LYS A 335 -6.64 -6.32 -23.24
N SER A 336 -7.46 -6.55 -22.21
CA SER A 336 -7.88 -5.53 -21.25
C SER A 336 -7.00 -5.49 -20.00
N VAL A 337 -6.00 -6.37 -19.88
CA VAL A 337 -5.05 -6.41 -18.77
C VAL A 337 -3.67 -5.98 -19.29
N VAL A 338 -3.09 -4.97 -18.64
CA VAL A 338 -1.77 -4.45 -18.94
C VAL A 338 -0.94 -4.34 -17.68
N PHE A 339 0.30 -4.83 -17.76
CA PHE A 339 1.32 -4.72 -16.73
C PHE A 339 2.28 -3.61 -17.12
N PHE A 340 2.58 -2.71 -16.19
CA PHE A 340 3.62 -1.71 -16.32
C PHE A 340 4.69 -2.05 -15.30
N THR A 341 5.87 -2.39 -15.80
CA THR A 341 7.06 -2.59 -14.98
C THR A 341 8.06 -1.48 -15.28
N ARG A 342 8.90 -1.15 -14.31
CA ARG A 342 10.03 -0.26 -14.61
C ARG A 342 11.02 -0.97 -15.54
N ASP A 343 11.55 -0.24 -16.52
CA ASP A 343 12.65 -0.73 -17.34
C ASP A 343 13.95 -0.63 -16.51
N PRO A 344 14.66 -1.74 -16.23
CA PRO A 344 15.90 -1.70 -15.47
C PRO A 344 16.98 -0.83 -16.14
N ALA A 345 17.00 -0.70 -17.47
CA ALA A 345 17.95 0.16 -18.17
C ALA A 345 17.61 1.65 -18.02
N MET A 346 16.32 2.02 -18.06
CA MET A 346 15.87 3.40 -17.83
C MET A 346 15.99 3.80 -16.35
N GLN A 347 15.81 2.86 -15.41
CA GLN A 347 16.05 3.09 -13.99
C GLN A 347 17.49 3.56 -13.73
N ARG A 348 18.48 2.90 -14.37
CA ARG A 348 19.91 3.25 -14.24
C ARG A 348 20.16 4.68 -14.75
N LEU A 349 19.65 5.02 -15.93
CA LEU A 349 19.81 6.35 -16.54
C LEU A 349 19.12 7.47 -15.73
N ASP A 350 17.94 7.21 -15.18
CA ASP A 350 17.22 8.18 -14.37
C ASP A 350 17.88 8.37 -12.99
N HIS A 351 18.45 7.31 -12.40
CA HIS A 351 19.22 7.40 -11.17
C HIS A 351 20.49 8.23 -11.36
N GLU A 352 21.28 7.94 -12.39
CA GLU A 352 22.48 8.70 -12.75
C GLU A 352 22.17 10.18 -13.01
N LYS A 353 21.05 10.49 -13.69
CA LYS A 353 20.60 11.88 -13.89
C LYS A 353 20.23 12.56 -12.57
N LYS A 354 19.52 11.87 -11.67
CA LYS A 354 19.14 12.42 -10.35
C LYS A 354 20.36 12.65 -9.46
N GLU A 355 21.33 11.74 -9.45
CA GLU A 355 22.58 11.92 -8.71
C GLU A 355 23.44 13.05 -9.28
N ARG A 356 23.57 13.15 -10.61
CA ARG A 356 24.27 14.27 -11.26
C ARG A 356 23.61 15.61 -10.95
N ASN A 357 22.28 15.66 -10.91
CA ASN A 357 21.56 16.89 -10.57
C ASN A 357 21.66 17.25 -9.08
N ARG A 358 21.74 16.25 -8.18
CA ARG A 358 22.03 16.46 -6.75
C ARG A 358 23.47 16.91 -6.52
N GLY A 359 24.44 16.35 -7.25
CA GLY A 359 25.84 16.78 -7.22
C GLY A 359 26.04 18.22 -7.72
N LYS A 360 25.34 18.61 -8.78
CA LYS A 360 25.37 19.99 -9.30
C LYS A 360 24.69 21.01 -8.38
N LYS A 361 23.72 20.61 -7.55
CA LYS A 361 23.11 21.47 -6.52
C LYS A 361 23.96 21.61 -5.25
N ARG A 362 25.02 20.80 -5.08
CA ARG A 362 25.86 20.77 -3.88
C ARG A 362 27.24 21.40 -4.06
N SER A 363 27.55 21.94 -5.23
CA SER A 363 28.77 22.72 -5.48
C SER A 363 28.47 24.21 -5.39
N GLU A 364 28.44 24.75 -4.18
CA GLU A 364 28.80 26.16 -3.93
C GLU A 364 30.34 26.29 -3.94
N PRO A 365 30.89 27.44 -4.35
CA PRO A 365 32.30 27.55 -4.70
C PRO A 365 33.17 27.57 -3.45
N VAL A 366 34.18 26.70 -3.42
CA VAL A 366 35.25 26.73 -2.42
C VAL A 366 36.09 27.98 -2.67
N GLU A 367 36.07 28.93 -1.73
CA GLU A 367 37.07 29.99 -1.62
C GLU A 367 38.46 29.36 -1.43
N GLY A 368 39.25 29.38 -2.49
CA GLY A 368 40.69 29.12 -2.45
C GLY A 368 41.46 30.42 -2.69
N PRO A 369 42.58 30.64 -1.98
CA PRO A 369 43.29 31.92 -2.02
C PRO A 369 44.04 32.09 -3.34
N ASN A 370 43.97 33.32 -3.85
CA ASN A 370 44.63 33.83 -5.05
C ASN A 370 46.14 33.45 -5.09
N PRO A 371 46.75 33.26 -6.27
CA PRO A 371 47.45 34.42 -6.83
C PRO A 371 47.60 34.42 -8.38
N ARG A 372 47.37 35.57 -9.02
CA ARG A 372 48.39 36.48 -9.59
C ARG A 372 47.81 37.39 -10.69
N VAL A 373 48.03 38.67 -10.45
CA VAL A 373 47.70 39.85 -11.26
C VAL A 373 48.45 39.87 -12.59
N ARG A 374 47.75 40.14 -13.70
CA ARG A 374 48.26 40.94 -14.82
C ARG A 374 47.21 41.95 -15.29
N LYS A 375 47.72 43.14 -15.60
CA LYS A 375 47.07 44.46 -15.64
C LYS A 375 46.01 44.66 -16.74
N ALA A 376 45.13 45.63 -16.45
CA ALA A 376 43.99 46.12 -17.21
C ALA A 376 44.33 46.89 -18.50
N VAL A 377 43.38 46.93 -19.44
CA VAL A 377 43.16 48.03 -20.39
C VAL A 377 41.65 48.28 -20.53
N MET A 378 41.26 49.54 -20.30
CA MET A 378 39.90 50.09 -20.32
C MET A 378 39.24 50.07 -21.71
N LYS A 379 37.90 49.93 -21.73
CA LYS A 379 37.00 50.99 -22.25
C LYS A 379 35.55 50.79 -21.77
N ASP A 380 35.11 51.78 -20.99
CA ASP A 380 33.74 52.24 -20.70
C ASP A 380 32.75 52.11 -21.89
N ARG A 381 31.42 52.13 -21.78
CA ARG A 381 30.39 52.17 -20.72
C ARG A 381 29.06 51.98 -21.48
N GLY A 382 28.23 51.01 -21.11
CA GLY A 382 26.82 50.94 -21.50
C GLY A 382 25.99 51.01 -20.22
N ARG A 383 25.25 52.10 -20.02
CA ARG A 383 24.57 52.46 -18.77
C ARG A 383 23.44 51.50 -18.41
N ASP A 384 23.37 51.23 -17.11
CA ASP A 384 22.32 50.54 -16.37
C ASP A 384 21.03 51.39 -16.34
N ILE A 385 19.91 50.78 -16.74
CA ILE A 385 18.55 51.39 -16.80
C ILE A 385 17.81 51.20 -15.45
N SER A 386 18.45 50.58 -14.48
CA SER A 386 17.84 50.23 -13.18
C SER A 386 17.69 51.40 -12.20
N MET A 387 18.26 52.58 -12.48
CA MET A 387 18.10 53.78 -11.64
C MET A 387 16.99 54.75 -12.09
N THR A 388 16.30 54.48 -13.21
CA THR A 388 15.31 55.43 -13.78
C THR A 388 13.85 55.03 -13.56
N LEU A 389 13.56 53.99 -12.77
CA LEU A 389 12.18 53.52 -12.53
C LEU A 389 11.74 53.53 -11.06
N ASN A 390 12.58 53.98 -10.14
CA ASN A 390 12.19 54.19 -8.74
C ASN A 390 11.53 55.56 -8.47
N ASP A 391 11.33 56.39 -9.49
CA ASP A 391 10.61 57.68 -9.38
C ASP A 391 9.15 57.60 -9.88
N PHE A 392 8.56 56.40 -9.94
CA PHE A 392 7.16 56.23 -10.35
C PHE A 392 6.26 55.46 -9.36
N PHE A 393 6.74 55.13 -8.14
CA PHE A 393 5.88 54.68 -7.03
C PHE A 393 6.36 55.13 -5.66
#